data_AF-A0A933D7J9-F1
#
_entry.id   AF-A0A933D7J9-F1
#
_cell.length_a   1.000
_cell.length_b   1.000
_cell.length_c   1.000
_cell.angle_alpha   90.00
_cell.angle_beta   90.00
_cell.angle_gamma   90.00
#
_symmetry.space_group_name_H-M   'P 1'
#
loop_
_entity.id
_entity.type
_entity.pdbx_description
1 polymer ?
#
loop_
_entity_poly.entity_id
_entity_poly.type
_entity_poly.pdbx_seq_one_letter_code
_entity_poly.pdbx_strand_id
1 'polypeptide(L)'
;MRSDFEKTCRESRGYSYMVANVFAMLGEKQQALDWLEHSVSRGFLNYPRMDHGDPFLENIRDEERFKKLMDRVKYEWEHFEV
;
A
#
# COMPACT_ATOMS: atom_id res chain seq x y z
N MET A 1 -12.34 7.53 12.57
CA MET A 1 -12.74 7.71 11.15
C MET A 1 -14.22 7.34 11.02
N ARG A 2 -15.02 7.97 10.15
CA ARG A 2 -16.41 7.51 9.94
C ARG A 2 -16.36 6.08 9.38
N SER A 3 -17.12 5.15 9.94
CA SER A 3 -17.13 3.73 9.54
C SER A 3 -17.34 3.55 8.03
N ASP A 4 -18.21 4.38 7.46
CA ASP A 4 -18.57 4.30 6.04
C ASP A 4 -17.42 4.73 5.14
N PHE A 5 -16.57 5.68 5.58
CA PHE A 5 -15.40 6.09 4.82
C PHE A 5 -14.40 4.94 4.73
N GLU A 6 -14.04 4.34 5.86
CA GLU A 6 -13.08 3.23 5.86
C GLU A 6 -13.60 2.06 5.03
N LYS A 7 -14.87 1.68 5.23
CA LYS A 7 -15.51 0.63 4.42
C LYS A 7 -15.43 0.95 2.92
N THR A 8 -15.86 2.15 2.51
CA THR A 8 -15.90 2.55 1.09
C THR A 8 -14.49 2.57 0.47
N CYS A 9 -13.49 3.09 1.17
CA CYS A 9 -12.12 3.12 0.66
C CYS A 9 -11.48 1.73 0.59
N ARG A 10 -11.83 0.81 1.50
CA ARG A 10 -11.38 -0.60 1.44
C ARG A 10 -12.04 -1.38 0.31
N GLU A 11 -13.20 -0.98 -0.19
CA GLU A 11 -13.83 -1.69 -1.31
C GLU A 11 -13.05 -1.60 -2.64
N SER A 12 -12.12 -0.65 -2.76
CA SER A 12 -11.25 -0.48 -3.93
C SER A 12 -9.79 -0.59 -3.58
N ARG A 13 -9.06 -1.41 -4.36
CA ARG A 13 -7.59 -1.53 -4.26
C ARG A 13 -6.90 -0.17 -4.43
N GLY A 14 -7.40 0.66 -5.35
CA GLY A 14 -6.83 1.99 -5.64
C GLY A 14 -7.13 3.03 -4.55
N TYR A 15 -8.32 3.02 -3.96
CA TYR A 15 -8.62 3.92 -2.83
C TYR A 15 -7.90 3.49 -1.57
N SER A 16 -7.75 2.20 -1.32
CA SER A 16 -6.92 1.71 -0.21
C SER A 16 -5.47 2.21 -0.34
N TYR A 17 -4.91 2.17 -1.54
CA TYR A 17 -3.58 2.71 -1.83
C TYR A 17 -3.51 4.23 -1.57
N MET A 18 -4.49 4.98 -2.05
CA MET A 18 -4.53 6.44 -1.80
C MET A 18 -4.63 6.77 -0.32
N VAL A 19 -5.41 6.03 0.46
CA VAL A 19 -5.50 6.22 1.92
C VAL A 19 -4.18 5.85 2.61
N ALA A 20 -3.48 4.82 2.15
CA ALA A 20 -2.14 4.49 2.64
C ALA A 20 -1.18 5.67 2.46
N ASN A 21 -1.17 6.29 1.28
CA ASN A 21 -0.35 7.48 1.02
C ASN A 21 -0.70 8.65 1.95
N VAL A 22 -2.00 8.88 2.22
CA VAL A 22 -2.43 9.95 3.14
C VAL A 22 -1.90 9.71 4.55
N PHE A 23 -2.02 8.48 5.07
CA PHE A 23 -1.47 8.15 6.39
C PHE A 23 0.06 8.24 6.43
N ALA A 24 0.74 7.81 5.36
CA ALA A 24 2.18 7.95 5.25
C ALA A 24 2.60 9.43 5.32
N MET A 25 1.95 10.32 4.55
CA MET A 25 2.21 11.77 4.62
C MET A 25 1.96 12.38 6.00
N LEU A 26 1.02 11.82 6.77
CA LEU A 26 0.75 12.25 8.16
C LEU A 26 1.76 11.70 9.17
N GLY A 27 2.68 10.82 8.77
CA GLY A 27 3.62 10.14 9.67
C GLY A 27 3.01 8.96 10.43
N GLU A 28 1.76 8.59 10.12
CA GLU A 28 1.01 7.52 10.76
C GLU A 28 1.36 6.15 10.14
N LYS A 29 2.61 5.73 10.36
CA LYS A 29 3.24 4.60 9.66
C LYS A 29 2.46 3.29 9.78
N GLN A 30 1.95 2.98 10.97
CA GLN A 30 1.19 1.76 11.22
C GLN A 30 -0.07 1.70 10.36
N GLN A 31 -0.83 2.80 10.31
CA GLN A 31 -2.04 2.90 9.50
C GLN A 31 -1.71 2.87 8.01
N ALA A 32 -0.65 3.57 7.59
CA ALA A 32 -0.18 3.53 6.20
C ALA A 32 0.09 2.09 5.74
N LEU A 33 0.81 1.30 6.55
CA LEU A 33 1.11 -0.10 6.26
C LEU A 33 -0.15 -0.97 6.22
N ASP A 34 -1.08 -0.79 7.16
CA ASP A 34 -2.34 -1.55 7.21
C ASP A 34 -3.21 -1.31 5.96
N TRP A 35 -3.21 -0.09 5.43
CA TRP A 35 -3.92 0.26 4.20
C TRP A 35 -3.19 -0.19 2.94
N LEU A 36 -1.86 -0.15 2.93
CA LEU A 36 -1.04 -0.63 1.82
C LEU A 36 -1.15 -2.15 1.65
N GLU A 37 -1.02 -2.90 2.75
CA GLU A 37 -1.21 -4.36 2.76
C GLU A 37 -2.62 -4.75 2.28
N HIS A 38 -3.63 -3.98 2.68
CA HIS A 38 -5.00 -4.17 2.20
C HIS A 38 -5.14 -3.88 0.69
N SER A 39 -4.46 -2.86 0.17
CA SER A 39 -4.43 -2.59 -1.27
C SER A 39 -3.82 -3.75 -2.06
N VAL A 40 -2.69 -4.28 -1.57
CA VAL A 40 -1.98 -5.42 -2.17
C VAL A 40 -2.83 -6.69 -2.11
N SER A 41 -3.49 -6.99 -0.98
CA SER A 41 -4.37 -8.17 -0.87
C SER A 41 -5.56 -8.14 -1.85
N ARG A 42 -5.92 -6.95 -2.34
CA ARG A 42 -6.93 -6.71 -3.37
C ARG A 42 -6.34 -6.64 -4.79
N GLY A 43 -5.08 -7.03 -4.98
CA GLY A 43 -4.41 -7.15 -6.27
C GLY A 43 -3.82 -5.84 -6.81
N PHE A 44 -3.53 -4.84 -5.97
CA PHE A 44 -2.72 -3.71 -6.41
C PHE A 44 -1.24 -4.09 -6.39
N LEU A 45 -0.72 -4.56 -7.52
CA LEU A 45 0.64 -5.14 -7.64
C LEU A 45 1.60 -4.26 -8.44
N ASN A 46 1.44 -2.94 -8.41
CA ASN A 46 2.34 -2.03 -9.12
C ASN A 46 3.67 -1.84 -8.35
N TYR A 47 4.56 -2.84 -8.44
CA TYR A 47 5.83 -2.85 -7.72
C TYR A 47 6.69 -1.60 -7.98
N PRO A 48 6.98 -1.18 -9.22
CA PRO A 48 7.84 -0.01 -9.45
C PRO A 48 7.28 1.28 -8.82
N ARG A 49 5.95 1.42 -8.82
CA ARG A 49 5.31 2.56 -8.16
C ARG A 49 5.48 2.52 -6.64
N MET A 50 5.26 1.37 -6.01
CA MET A 50 5.30 1.28 -4.54
C MET A 50 6.73 1.35 -4.01
N ASP A 51 7.65 0.67 -4.67
CA ASP A 51 9.02 0.47 -4.20
C ASP A 51 9.89 1.72 -4.36
N HIS A 52 9.74 2.48 -5.45
CA HIS A 52 10.53 3.69 -5.70
C HIS A 52 9.76 4.86 -6.29
N GLY A 53 8.69 4.63 -7.06
CA GLY A 53 7.98 5.69 -7.77
C GLY A 53 7.12 6.63 -6.93
N ASP A 54 6.57 6.20 -5.80
CA ASP A 54 5.69 7.01 -4.96
C ASP A 54 6.45 7.65 -3.80
N PRO A 55 6.67 8.98 -3.83
CA PRO A 55 7.40 9.68 -2.77
C PRO A 55 6.63 9.72 -1.45
N PHE A 56 5.30 9.53 -1.46
CA PHE A 56 4.52 9.59 -0.22
C PHE A 56 4.76 8.39 0.69
N LEU A 57 5.32 7.30 0.16
CA LEU A 57 5.67 6.11 0.93
C LEU A 57 7.08 6.20 1.54
N GLU A 58 7.85 7.26 1.28
CA GLU A 58 9.26 7.36 1.66
C GLU A 58 9.51 7.03 3.14
N ASN A 59 8.69 7.58 4.04
CA ASN A 59 8.88 7.42 5.48
C ASN A 59 8.52 6.04 6.04
N ILE A 60 7.91 5.15 5.24
CA ILE A 60 7.59 3.77 5.65
C ILE A 60 8.48 2.73 4.97
N ARG A 61 9.37 3.11 4.04
CA ARG A 61 10.18 2.14 3.27
C ARG A 61 11.17 1.34 4.11
N ASP A 62 11.71 1.97 5.14
CA ASP A 62 12.66 1.32 6.04
C ASP A 62 11.98 0.37 7.04
N GLU A 63 10.65 0.39 7.12
CA GLU A 63 9.89 -0.47 8.01
C GLU A 63 9.97 -1.93 7.54
N GLU A 64 10.25 -2.85 8.48
CA GLU A 64 10.38 -4.28 8.17
C GLU A 64 9.11 -4.88 7.55
N ARG A 65 7.93 -4.35 7.89
CA ARG A 65 6.65 -4.73 7.27
C ARG A 65 6.58 -4.32 5.80
N PHE A 66 7.08 -3.13 5.47
CA PHE A 66 7.10 -2.64 4.11
C PHE A 66 8.01 -3.51 3.22
N LYS A 67 9.23 -3.78 3.69
CA LYS A 67 10.20 -4.60 2.95
C LYS A 67 9.64 -5.99 2.62
N LYS A 68 9.06 -6.67 3.63
CA LYS A 68 8.40 -7.97 3.45
C LYS A 68 7.23 -7.91 2.47
N LEU A 69 6.44 -6.84 2.51
CA LEU A 69 5.36 -6.63 1.56
C LEU A 69 5.91 -6.45 0.13
N MET A 70 6.98 -5.67 -0.03
CA MET A 70 7.61 -5.43 -1.34
C MET A 70 8.26 -6.68 -1.92
N ASP A 71 8.87 -7.55 -1.11
CA ASP A 71 9.37 -8.85 -1.57
C ASP A 71 8.25 -9.68 -2.21
N ARG A 72 7.09 -9.75 -1.53
CA ARG A 72 5.90 -10.43 -2.05
C ARG A 72 5.36 -9.77 -3.32
N VAL A 73 5.17 -8.44 -3.29
CA VAL A 73 4.61 -7.67 -4.41
C VAL A 73 5.52 -7.78 -5.64
N LYS A 74 6.84 -7.73 -5.46
CA LYS A 74 7.82 -7.92 -6.52
C LYS A 74 7.68 -9.29 -7.16
N TYR A 75 7.66 -10.34 -6.34
CA TYR A 75 7.47 -11.70 -6.84
C TYR A 75 6.16 -11.84 -7.63
N GLU A 76 5.03 -11.39 -7.07
CA GLU A 76 3.74 -11.47 -7.76
C GLU A 76 3.70 -10.62 -9.05
N TRP A 77 4.35 -9.45 -9.05
CA TRP A 77 4.44 -8.59 -10.23
C TRP A 77 5.31 -9.18 -11.35
N GLU A 78 6.45 -9.79 -11.03
CA GLU A 78 7.34 -10.44 -11.99
C GLU A 78 6.72 -11.69 -12.62
N HIS A 79 5.79 -12.35 -11.93
CA HIS A 79 5.11 -13.57 -12.37
C HIS A 79 3.65 -13.34 -12.79
N PHE A 80 3.24 -12.08 -12.97
CA PHE A 80 1.90 -11.76 -13.40
C PHE A 80 1.71 -12.12 -14.87
N GLU A 81 0.89 -13.14 -15.16
CA GLU A 81 0.45 -13.48 -16.52
C GLU A 81 -0.78 -12.65 -16.90
N VAL A 82 -0.77 -12.07 -18.11
CA VAL A 82 -1.84 -11.21 -18.67
C VAL A 82 -2.86 -12.03 -19.45
#